data_AF-A0A7C3Z431-F1
#
_entry.id   AF-A0A7C3Z431-F1
#
_cell.length_a   1.000
_cell.length_b   1.000
_cell.length_c   1.000
_cell.angle_alpha   90.00
_cell.angle_beta   90.00
_cell.angle_gamma   90.00
#
_symmetry.space_group_name_H-M   'P 1'
#
loop_
_entity.id
_entity.type
_entity.pdbx_description
1 polymer ?
#
loop_
_entity_poly.entity_id
_entity_poly.type
_entity_poly.pdbx_seq_one_letter_code
_entity_poly.pdbx_strand_id
1 'polypeptide(L)'
;MNNIEDLKRQILEFHPEITAKNINLDVSFNQEVQKYEVRLNKDGKEFGAFLEKQDADDCLAGKKCLSLAVLVAQLLAELENLLSPRRPG
;
A
#
# COMPACT_ATOMS: atom_id res chain seq x y z
N MET A 1 15.83 -4.46 -13.08
CA MET A 1 15.12 -5.09 -11.94
C MET A 1 14.15 -4.06 -11.44
N ASN A 2 12.85 -4.24 -11.69
CA ASN A 2 11.82 -3.28 -11.32
C ASN A 2 11.27 -3.65 -9.94
N ASN A 3 11.96 -3.21 -8.89
CA ASN A 3 11.59 -3.43 -7.49
C ASN A 3 10.13 -3.02 -7.17
N ILE A 4 9.57 -2.09 -7.94
CA ILE A 4 8.21 -1.58 -7.78
C ILE A 4 7.15 -2.63 -8.12
N GLU A 5 7.30 -3.35 -9.23
CA GLU A 5 6.30 -4.34 -9.68
C GLU A 5 6.25 -5.54 -8.75
N ASP A 6 7.41 -5.92 -8.22
CA ASP A 6 7.57 -7.04 -7.30
C ASP A 6 6.93 -6.73 -5.93
N LEU A 7 7.17 -5.52 -5.39
CA LEU A 7 6.47 -5.01 -4.21
C LEU A 7 4.95 -5.03 -4.39
N LYS A 8 4.48 -4.52 -5.54
CA LYS A 8 3.04 -4.47 -5.84
C LYS A 8 2.43 -5.87 -5.87
N ARG A 9 3.11 -6.85 -6.47
CA ARG A 9 2.66 -8.25 -6.49
C ARG A 9 2.57 -8.82 -5.09
N GLN A 10 3.60 -8.67 -4.27
CA GLN A 10 3.59 -9.15 -2.89
C GLN A 10 2.43 -8.55 -2.09
N ILE A 11 2.22 -7.24 -2.20
CA ILE A 11 1.09 -6.57 -1.53
C ILE A 11 -0.25 -7.18 -1.98
N LEU A 12 -0.45 -7.42 -3.27
CA LEU A 12 -1.69 -8.00 -3.80
C LEU A 12 -1.89 -9.46 -3.37
N GLU A 13 -0.82 -10.22 -3.16
CA GLU A 13 -0.90 -11.58 -2.60
C GLU A 13 -1.30 -11.59 -1.13
N PHE A 14 -0.80 -10.65 -0.33
CA PHE A 14 -1.19 -10.49 1.08
C PHE A 14 -2.57 -9.86 1.24
N HIS A 15 -2.94 -8.94 0.34
CA HIS A 15 -4.17 -8.16 0.39
C HIS A 15 -5.01 -8.36 -0.89
N PRO A 16 -5.57 -9.57 -1.12
CA PRO A 16 -6.44 -9.82 -2.26
C PRO A 16 -7.71 -8.94 -2.22
N GLU A 17 -8.06 -8.39 -1.05
CA GLU A 17 -9.15 -7.44 -0.90
C GLU A 17 -8.95 -6.15 -1.70
N ILE A 18 -7.71 -5.73 -2.00
CA ILE A 18 -7.45 -4.56 -2.84
C ILE A 18 -8.11 -4.77 -4.21
N THR A 19 -7.81 -5.92 -4.83
CA THR A 19 -8.39 -6.31 -6.12
C THR A 19 -9.89 -6.57 -5.99
N ALA A 20 -10.32 -7.29 -4.95
CA ALA A 20 -11.74 -7.60 -4.75
C ALA A 20 -12.61 -6.35 -4.55
N LYS A 21 -12.06 -5.33 -3.87
CA LYS A 21 -12.74 -4.07 -3.58
C LYS A 21 -12.54 -3.00 -4.66
N ASN A 22 -11.93 -3.35 -5.80
CA ASN A 22 -11.58 -2.44 -6.91
C ASN A 22 -10.79 -1.22 -6.43
N ILE A 23 -9.85 -1.43 -5.52
CA ILE A 23 -8.92 -0.41 -5.03
C ILE A 23 -7.71 -0.40 -5.96
N ASN A 24 -7.39 0.76 -6.52
CA ASN A 24 -6.25 0.92 -7.38
C ASN A 24 -5.00 1.17 -6.54
N LEU A 25 -4.06 0.21 -6.57
CA LEU A 25 -2.76 0.31 -5.90
C LEU A 25 -1.71 0.82 -6.88
N ASP A 26 -1.11 1.96 -6.56
CA ASP A 26 0.03 2.55 -7.24
C ASP A 26 1.24 2.58 -6.32
N VAL A 27 2.40 2.23 -6.85
CA VAL A 27 3.66 2.26 -6.10
C VAL A 27 4.66 3.00 -6.97
N SER A 28 5.26 4.05 -6.42
CA SER A 28 6.18 4.93 -7.13
C SER A 28 7.39 5.21 -6.25
N PHE A 29 8.61 5.23 -6.79
CA PHE A 29 9.78 5.59 -6.00
C PHE A 29 10.05 7.08 -6.11
N ASN A 30 9.95 7.81 -5.00
CA ASN A 30 10.31 9.21 -4.93
C ASN A 30 11.82 9.34 -4.71
N GLN A 31 12.53 9.80 -5.74
CA GLN A 31 13.97 9.99 -5.72
C GLN A 31 14.42 11.18 -4.87
N GLU A 32 13.56 12.19 -4.67
CA GLU A 32 13.88 13.40 -3.89
C GLU A 32 14.01 13.08 -2.41
N VAL A 33 13.10 12.26 -1.88
CA VAL A 33 13.13 11.81 -0.48
C VAL A 33 13.74 10.42 -0.30
N GLN A 34 14.10 9.76 -1.42
CA GLN A 34 14.60 8.39 -1.47
C GLN A 34 13.68 7.37 -0.78
N LYS A 35 12.37 7.52 -0.95
CA LYS A 35 11.34 6.65 -0.34
C LYS A 35 10.39 6.12 -1.40
N TYR A 36 9.85 4.92 -1.17
CA TYR A 36 8.75 4.41 -1.97
C TYR A 36 7.45 5.06 -1.49
N GLU A 37 6.67 5.56 -2.41
CA GLU A 37 5.35 6.08 -2.18
C GLU A 37 4.34 5.02 -2.61
N VAL A 38 3.50 4.61 -1.68
CA VAL A 38 2.41 3.65 -1.92
C VAL A 38 1.11 4.42 -1.88
N ARG A 39 0.37 4.47 -2.99
CA ARG A 39 -0.91 5.16 -3.12
C ARG A 39 -2.03 4.17 -3.40
N LEU A 40 -3.13 4.32 -2.70
CA LEU A 40 -4.38 3.61 -2.89
C LEU A 40 -5.43 4.61 -3.36
N ASN A 41 -6.14 4.28 -4.43
CA ASN A 41 -7.23 5.08 -4.96
C ASN A 41 -8.51 4.25 -4.99
N LYS A 42 -9.60 4.79 -4.43
CA LYS A 42 -10.94 4.19 -4.53
C LYS A 42 -12.01 5.27 -4.50
N ASP A 43 -12.93 5.22 -5.45
CA ASP A 43 -14.13 6.08 -5.48
C ASP A 43 -13.82 7.59 -5.38
N GLY A 44 -12.70 8.03 -5.97
CA GLY A 44 -12.25 9.42 -5.89
C GLY A 44 -11.59 9.82 -4.57
N LYS A 45 -11.35 8.87 -3.65
CA LYS A 45 -10.49 9.05 -2.49
C LYS A 45 -9.12 8.46 -2.77
N GLU A 46 -8.09 9.27 -2.54
CA GLU A 46 -6.69 8.87 -2.66
C GLU A 46 -6.05 8.92 -1.28
N PHE A 47 -5.40 7.82 -0.91
CA PHE A 47 -4.69 7.71 0.35
C PHE A 47 -3.38 6.99 0.12
N GLY A 48 -2.29 7.52 0.66
CA GLY A 48 -0.99 6.92 0.45
C GLY A 48 -0.03 7.23 1.59
N ALA A 49 1.04 6.47 1.64
CA ALA A 49 2.11 6.65 2.62
C ALA A 49 3.48 6.47 1.99
N PHE A 50 4.48 7.01 2.68
CA PHE A 50 5.88 6.85 2.35
C PHE A 50 6.47 5.68 3.12
N LEU A 51 7.12 4.80 2.38
CA LEU A 51 7.83 3.63 2.84
C LEU A 51 9.34 3.87 2.66
N GLU A 52 10.10 3.65 3.72
CA GLU A 52 11.55 3.73 3.66
C GLU A 52 12.10 2.73 2.63
N LYS A 53 13.15 3.13 1.90
CA LYS A 53 13.80 2.24 0.94
C LYS A 53 14.28 0.93 1.58
N GLN A 54 14.73 0.99 2.83
CA GLN A 54 15.18 -0.18 3.57
C GLN A 54 14.04 -1.17 3.83
N ASP A 55 12.88 -0.72 4.30
CA ASP A 55 11.71 -1.57 4.49
C ASP A 55 11.24 -2.22 3.17
N ALA A 56 11.30 -1.47 2.07
CA ALA A 56 10.99 -2.00 0.74
C ALA A 56 12.00 -3.08 0.30
N ASP A 57 13.28 -2.87 0.55
CA ASP A 57 14.35 -3.83 0.22
C ASP A 57 14.25 -5.10 1.09
N ASP A 58 14.00 -4.95 2.39
CA ASP A 58 13.76 -6.06 3.32
C ASP A 58 12.50 -6.88 2.94
N CYS A 59 11.48 -6.23 2.38
CA CYS A 59 10.28 -6.91 1.88
C CYS A 59 10.61 -7.73 0.62
N LEU A 60 11.29 -7.12 -0.36
CA LEU A 60 11.75 -7.80 -1.58
C LEU A 60 12.75 -8.93 -1.29
N ALA A 61 13.56 -8.80 -0.24
CA ALA A 61 14.47 -9.84 0.22
C ALA A 61 13.73 -11.01 0.92
N GLY A 62 12.40 -10.97 1.02
CA GLY A 62 11.57 -12.01 1.65
C GLY A 62 11.69 -12.06 3.18
N LYS A 63 12.26 -11.02 3.81
CA LYS A 63 12.58 -11.02 5.25
C LYS A 63 11.57 -10.26 6.10
N LYS A 64 11.04 -9.13 5.62
CA LYS A 64 10.13 -8.28 6.43
C LYS A 64 9.00 -7.61 5.63
N CYS A 65 8.31 -8.34 4.74
CA CYS A 65 7.08 -7.79 4.14
C CYS A 65 5.93 -7.60 5.13
N LEU A 66 6.04 -8.11 6.36
CA LEU A 66 5.00 -7.92 7.37
C LEU A 66 4.76 -6.43 7.67
N SER A 67 5.82 -5.62 7.77
CA SER A 67 5.68 -4.17 8.00
C SER A 67 4.91 -3.48 6.86
N LEU A 68 5.21 -3.87 5.61
CA LEU A 68 4.53 -3.34 4.43
C LEU A 68 3.06 -3.78 4.39
N ALA A 69 2.79 -5.06 4.63
CA ALA A 69 1.43 -5.59 4.67
C ALA A 69 0.60 -4.91 5.78
N VAL A 70 1.17 -4.74 6.98
CA VAL A 70 0.51 -4.01 8.07
C VAL A 70 0.23 -2.56 7.68
N LEU A 71 1.20 -1.87 7.07
CA LEU A 71 1.01 -0.50 6.61
C LEU A 71 -0.10 -0.42 5.55
N VAL A 72 -0.13 -1.31 4.57
CA VAL A 72 -1.19 -1.34 3.55
C VAL A 72 -2.55 -1.66 4.18
N ALA A 73 -2.62 -2.59 5.13
CA ALA A 73 -3.84 -2.89 5.87
C ALA A 73 -4.38 -1.66 6.62
N GLN A 74 -3.49 -0.87 7.23
CA GLN A 74 -3.85 0.38 7.89
C GLN A 74 -4.38 1.40 6.88
N LEU A 75 -3.70 1.58 5.74
CA LEU A 75 -4.17 2.47 4.68
C LEU A 75 -5.54 2.06 4.15
N LEU A 76 -5.77 0.76 3.99
CA LEU A 76 -7.08 0.22 3.58
C LEU A 76 -8.16 0.53 4.61
N ALA A 77 -7.89 0.29 5.90
CA ALA A 77 -8.84 0.58 6.96
C ALA A 77 -9.17 2.08 7.04
N GLU A 78 -8.18 2.95 6.89
CA GLU A 78 -8.36 4.40 6.84
C GLU A 78 -9.19 4.81 5.62
N LEU A 79 -8.84 4.31 4.43
CA LEU A 79 -9.58 4.56 3.19
C LEU A 79 -11.04 4.09 3.30
N GLU A 80 -11.29 2.92 3.87
CA GLU A 80 -12.65 2.43 4.13
C GLU A 80 -13.42 3.30 5.12
N ASN A 81 -12.76 3.80 6.17
CA ASN A 81 -13.37 4.73 7.12
C ASN A 81 -13.72 6.07 6.45
N LEU A 82 -12.92 6.54 5.51
CA LEU A 82 -13.19 7.75 4.73
C LEU A 82 -14.34 7.57 3.72
N LEU A 83 -14.47 6.38 3.13
CA LEU A 83 -15.51 6.05 2.16
C LEU A 83 -16.85 5.72 2.82
N SER A 84 -16.80 5.09 3.98
CA SER A 84 -17.96 4.72 4.78
C SER A 84 -17.75 5.19 6.21
N PRO A 85 -17.90 6.51 6.48
CA PRO A 85 -17.83 7.00 7.85
C PRO A 85 -18.88 6.21 8.62
N ARG A 86 -18.45 5.38 9.57
CA ARG A 86 -19.38 4.65 10.42
C ARG A 86 -20.34 5.68 10.99
N ARG A 87 -21.61 5.65 10.58
CA ARG A 87 -22.65 6.36 11.31
C ARG A 87 -22.61 5.75 12.72
N PRO A 88 -22.26 6.50 13.77
CA PRO A 88 -22.54 6.05 15.12
C PRO A 88 -24.07 5.95 15.18
N GLY A 89 -24.57 4.72 15.32
CA GLY A 89 -25.98 4.46 15.60
C GLY A 89 -26.30 4.87 17.03
#